data_AF-A0A7I9XXW7-F1
#
_entry.id   AF-A0A7I9XXW7-F1
#
_cell.length_a   1.000
_cell.length_b   1.000
_cell.length_c   1.000
_cell.angle_alpha   90.00
_cell.angle_beta   90.00
_cell.angle_gamma   90.00
#
_symmetry.space_group_name_H-M   'P 1'
#
loop_
_entity.id
_entity.type
_entity.pdbx_description
1 polymer ?
#
loop_
_entity_poly.entity_id
_entity_poly.type
_entity_poly.pdbx_seq_one_letter_code
_entity_poly.pdbx_strand_id
1 'polypeptide(L)'
;MTELASMTDEELLRQSIREILAGFPPREAGLLLNNMYAGGAIADRPSMLAVWNEELSPEQAELDLHLTGEGIRDHSARADQLARLVSGINDATKAIVRDKLGLRSLNRNLLVEGVAPGSVHVVLRADAPIEASGTEPMRDVDASSPDSVALRTVARVFTVASSDEPSVSGDLRSMPARARAALRRAVVTVSKANWEIDGEIRQRTYGADPVRLSRRGAVELLHQLAAHNYTTETNPRPNGMVRD
;
A
#
# COMPACT_ATOMS: atom_id res chain seq x y z
N MET A 1 2.68 36.56 -17.30
CA MET A 1 4.07 36.26 -17.74
C MET A 1 5.11 36.40 -16.62
N THR A 2 4.81 37.08 -15.50
CA THR A 2 5.75 37.30 -14.39
C THR A 2 5.85 36.13 -13.39
N GLU A 3 4.90 35.19 -13.42
CA GLU A 3 4.76 34.11 -12.42
C GLU A 3 5.70 32.90 -12.65
N LEU A 4 5.93 32.51 -13.91
CA LEU A 4 6.79 31.37 -14.26
C LEU A 4 8.28 31.63 -14.00
N ALA A 5 8.71 32.89 -14.03
CA ALA A 5 10.11 33.28 -13.84
C ALA A 5 10.56 33.24 -12.37
N SER A 6 9.62 33.13 -11.42
CA SER A 6 9.88 33.01 -9.99
C SER A 6 9.72 31.60 -9.45
N MET A 7 9.24 30.65 -10.27
CA MET A 7 8.99 29.28 -9.84
C MET A 7 10.30 28.49 -9.75
N THR A 8 10.40 27.62 -8.76
CA THR A 8 11.52 26.68 -8.69
C THR A 8 11.41 25.64 -9.81
N ASP A 9 12.53 25.00 -10.13
CA ASP A 9 12.56 23.86 -11.06
C ASP A 9 11.52 22.78 -10.69
N GLU A 10 11.29 22.54 -9.39
CA GLU A 10 10.29 21.59 -8.88
C GLU A 10 8.86 22.06 -9.16
N GLU A 11 8.57 23.34 -8.95
CA GLU A 11 7.26 23.92 -9.20
C GLU A 11 6.93 23.94 -10.70
N LEU A 12 7.92 24.26 -11.54
CA LEU A 12 7.81 24.21 -13.00
C LEU A 12 7.55 22.79 -13.48
N LEU A 13 8.25 21.79 -12.93
CA LEU A 13 8.02 20.38 -13.25
C LEU A 13 6.60 19.96 -12.83
N ARG A 14 6.18 20.30 -11.61
CA ARG A 14 4.85 19.99 -11.08
C ARG A 14 3.75 20.55 -11.97
N GLN A 15 3.87 21.83 -12.34
CA GLN A 15 2.93 22.50 -13.22
C GLN A 15 2.90 21.86 -14.61
N SER A 16 4.07 21.54 -15.18
CA SER A 16 4.18 20.91 -16.49
C SER A 16 3.50 19.53 -16.53
N ILE A 17 3.69 18.70 -15.50
CA ILE A 17 3.03 17.40 -15.38
C ILE A 17 1.51 17.56 -15.39
N ARG A 18 0.99 18.48 -14.55
CA ARG A 18 -0.46 18.74 -14.43
C ARG A 18 -1.05 19.25 -15.74
N GLU A 19 -0.36 20.15 -16.43
CA GLU A 19 -0.78 20.67 -17.73
C GLU A 19 -0.84 19.56 -18.80
N ILE A 20 0.16 18.66 -18.83
CA ILE A 20 0.16 17.53 -19.76
C ILE A 20 -1.01 16.58 -19.48
N LEU A 21 -1.24 16.23 -18.21
CA LEU A 21 -2.33 15.32 -17.83
C LEU A 21 -3.72 15.91 -18.09
N ALA A 22 -3.89 17.23 -17.92
CA ALA A 22 -5.16 17.91 -18.17
C ALA A 22 -5.40 18.21 -19.66
N GLY A 23 -4.33 18.44 -20.42
CA GLY A 23 -4.40 18.91 -21.80
C GLY A 23 -4.44 17.81 -22.87
N PHE A 24 -4.02 16.58 -22.54
CA PHE A 24 -3.84 15.52 -23.54
C PHE A 24 -4.57 14.21 -23.18
N PRO A 25 -5.02 13.42 -24.17
CA PRO A 25 -5.51 12.07 -23.95
C PRO A 25 -4.46 11.17 -23.27
N PRO A 26 -4.85 10.13 -22.50
CA PRO A 26 -3.92 9.34 -21.68
C PRO A 26 -2.71 8.77 -22.41
N ARG A 27 -2.89 8.30 -23.66
CA ARG A 27 -1.78 7.77 -24.47
C ARG A 27 -0.77 8.85 -24.86
N GLU A 28 -1.26 10.02 -25.25
CA GLU A 28 -0.42 11.14 -25.69
C GLU A 28 0.27 11.80 -24.49
N ALA A 29 -0.46 11.97 -23.38
CA ALA A 29 0.09 12.39 -22.11
C ALA A 29 1.24 11.47 -21.68
N GLY A 30 1.05 10.14 -21.74
CA GLY A 30 2.10 9.18 -21.42
C GLY A 30 3.37 9.31 -22.28
N LEU A 31 3.24 9.58 -23.57
CA LEU A 31 4.39 9.82 -24.45
C LEU A 31 5.12 11.12 -24.12
N LEU A 32 4.38 12.20 -23.86
CA LEU A 32 4.96 13.50 -23.47
C LEU A 32 5.68 13.41 -22.13
N LEU A 33 5.08 12.72 -21.15
CA LEU A 33 5.70 12.46 -19.86
C LEU A 33 6.97 11.63 -20.03
N ASN A 34 6.95 10.54 -20.80
CA ASN A 34 8.17 9.75 -21.02
C ASN A 34 9.30 10.56 -21.67
N ASN A 35 8.99 11.42 -22.64
CA ASN A 35 9.97 12.33 -23.24
C ASN A 35 10.49 13.37 -22.24
N MET A 36 9.62 13.90 -21.37
CA MET A 36 10.01 14.83 -20.31
C MET A 36 10.91 14.17 -19.25
N TYR A 37 10.60 12.93 -18.86
CA TYR A 37 11.41 12.13 -17.94
C TYR A 37 12.83 11.92 -18.44
N ALA A 38 12.95 11.46 -19.69
CA ALA A 38 14.24 11.20 -20.33
C ALA A 38 15.00 12.49 -20.65
N GLY A 39 14.33 13.48 -21.26
CA GLY A 39 14.95 14.75 -21.67
C GLY A 39 15.35 15.65 -20.51
N GLY A 40 14.64 15.58 -19.38
CA GLY A 40 14.94 16.33 -18.16
C GLY A 40 15.96 15.67 -17.23
N ALA A 41 16.48 14.47 -17.58
CA ALA A 41 17.33 13.63 -16.72
C ALA A 41 16.75 13.50 -15.30
N ILE A 42 15.43 13.29 -15.20
CA ILE A 42 14.71 13.33 -13.92
C ILE A 42 15.20 12.24 -12.97
N ALA A 43 15.51 11.05 -13.50
CA ALA A 43 16.07 9.93 -12.74
C ALA A 43 17.35 10.29 -11.96
N ASP A 44 18.18 11.17 -12.51
CA ASP A 44 19.48 11.53 -11.93
C ASP A 44 19.39 12.71 -10.96
N ARG A 45 18.21 13.33 -10.83
CA ARG A 45 17.95 14.52 -10.01
C ARG A 45 16.98 14.17 -8.87
N PRO A 46 17.48 13.88 -7.65
CA PRO A 46 16.63 13.36 -6.56
C PRO A 46 15.40 14.22 -6.23
N SER A 47 15.51 15.56 -6.23
CA SER A 47 14.35 16.42 -5.94
C SER A 47 13.32 16.43 -7.08
N MET A 48 13.77 16.36 -8.34
CA MET A 48 12.88 16.26 -9.49
C MET A 48 12.21 14.89 -9.57
N LEU A 49 12.95 13.82 -9.27
CA LEU A 49 12.41 12.47 -9.17
C LEU A 49 11.35 12.37 -8.08
N ALA A 50 11.55 13.03 -6.94
CA ALA A 50 10.54 13.11 -5.88
C ALA A 50 9.25 13.77 -6.38
N VAL A 51 9.33 14.94 -7.02
CA VAL A 51 8.17 15.62 -7.61
C VAL A 51 7.49 14.78 -8.69
N TRP A 52 8.28 14.14 -9.54
CA TRP A 52 7.79 13.24 -10.59
C TRP A 52 6.95 12.11 -10.01
N ASN A 53 7.50 11.43 -9.00
CA ASN A 53 6.84 10.34 -8.31
C ASN A 53 5.61 10.84 -7.54
N GLU A 54 5.69 12.01 -6.90
CA GLU A 54 4.53 12.62 -6.22
C GLU A 54 3.38 12.88 -7.18
N GLU A 55 3.60 13.50 -8.35
CA GLU A 55 2.50 13.91 -9.23
C GLU A 55 1.91 12.75 -10.03
N LEU A 56 2.73 11.80 -10.49
CA LEU A 56 2.29 10.68 -11.32
C LEU A 56 1.87 9.44 -10.54
N SER A 57 2.06 9.43 -9.23
CA SER A 57 1.52 8.35 -8.39
C SER A 57 -0.01 8.39 -8.34
N PRO A 58 -0.65 7.22 -8.11
CA PRO A 58 -2.10 7.14 -7.97
C PRO A 58 -2.58 7.93 -6.76
N GLU A 59 -3.81 8.46 -6.84
CA GLU A 59 -4.42 9.25 -5.76
C GLU A 59 -4.55 8.50 -4.44
N GLN A 60 -4.86 7.21 -4.54
CA GLN A 60 -4.91 6.29 -3.41
C GLN A 60 -3.70 5.36 -3.44
N ALA A 61 -3.35 4.83 -2.27
CA ALA A 61 -2.19 3.96 -2.17
C ALA A 61 -2.37 2.72 -3.04
N GLU A 62 -1.33 2.45 -3.81
CA GLU A 62 -1.20 1.27 -4.66
C GLU A 62 0.04 0.50 -4.22
N LEU A 63 -0.13 -0.78 -3.95
CA LEU A 63 0.91 -1.69 -3.53
C LEU A 63 1.21 -2.66 -4.69
N ASP A 64 2.36 -2.48 -5.33
CA ASP A 64 2.90 -3.41 -6.33
C ASP A 64 3.83 -4.42 -5.64
N LEU A 65 3.50 -5.70 -5.79
CA LEU A 65 4.25 -6.81 -5.23
C LEU A 65 4.79 -7.70 -6.34
N HIS A 66 6.12 -7.83 -6.38
CA HIS A 66 6.84 -8.80 -7.17
C HIS A 66 7.21 -10.01 -6.29
N LEU A 67 6.67 -11.18 -6.63
CA LEU A 67 6.99 -12.43 -5.94
C LEU A 67 8.10 -13.18 -6.67
N THR A 68 9.15 -13.55 -5.92
CA THR A 68 10.26 -14.38 -6.38
C THR A 68 10.47 -15.57 -5.43
N GLY A 69 11.43 -16.46 -5.73
CA GLY A 69 11.79 -17.60 -4.88
C GLY A 69 11.41 -18.97 -5.44
N GLU A 70 11.69 -20.04 -4.67
CA GLU A 70 11.61 -21.44 -5.14
C GLU A 70 10.18 -21.89 -5.48
N GLY A 71 9.16 -21.26 -4.89
CA GLY A 71 7.77 -21.54 -5.20
C GLY A 71 7.27 -20.90 -6.50
N ILE A 72 8.10 -20.13 -7.19
CA ILE A 72 7.80 -19.53 -8.49
C ILE A 72 8.44 -20.40 -9.58
N ARG A 73 7.64 -20.84 -10.56
CA ARG A 73 8.10 -21.65 -11.70
C ARG A 73 7.73 -20.94 -12.97
N ASP A 74 8.70 -20.67 -13.86
CA ASP A 74 8.47 -20.00 -15.14
C ASP A 74 7.55 -18.78 -14.99
N HIS A 75 7.90 -17.88 -14.06
CA HIS A 75 7.14 -16.66 -13.77
C HIS A 75 5.70 -16.91 -13.27
N SER A 76 5.42 -18.10 -12.74
CA SER A 76 4.10 -18.53 -12.31
C SER A 76 4.09 -18.98 -10.84
N ALA A 77 3.04 -18.61 -10.11
CA ALA A 77 2.75 -19.05 -8.75
C ALA A 77 1.50 -19.92 -8.72
N ARG A 78 1.35 -20.75 -7.69
CA ARG A 78 0.09 -21.46 -7.47
C ARG A 78 -1.03 -20.48 -7.13
N ALA A 79 -2.12 -20.53 -7.89
CA ALA A 79 -3.26 -19.64 -7.71
C ALA A 79 -3.86 -19.67 -6.29
N ASP A 80 -3.94 -20.86 -5.67
CA ASP A 80 -4.48 -21.01 -4.32
C ASP A 80 -3.61 -20.34 -3.25
N GLN A 81 -2.29 -20.33 -3.45
CA GLN A 81 -1.35 -19.65 -2.56
C GLN A 81 -1.38 -18.13 -2.80
N LEU A 82 -1.42 -17.70 -4.07
CA LEU A 82 -1.50 -16.28 -4.41
C LEU A 82 -2.78 -15.65 -3.86
N ALA A 83 -3.92 -16.33 -4.02
CA ALA A 83 -5.20 -15.89 -3.50
C ALA A 83 -5.21 -15.77 -1.96
N ARG A 84 -4.49 -16.66 -1.26
CA ARG A 84 -4.34 -16.61 0.21
C ARG A 84 -3.49 -15.43 0.66
N LEU A 85 -2.40 -15.12 -0.04
CA LEU A 85 -1.60 -13.93 0.21
C LEU A 85 -2.44 -12.66 0.03
N VAL A 86 -3.04 -12.49 -1.15
CA VAL A 86 -3.86 -11.32 -1.49
C VAL A 86 -5.04 -11.15 -0.54
N SER A 87 -5.76 -12.25 -0.24
CA SER A 87 -6.87 -12.20 0.73
C SER A 87 -6.41 -11.85 2.14
N GLY A 88 -5.23 -12.33 2.57
CA GLY A 88 -4.68 -12.00 3.88
C GLY A 88 -4.31 -10.53 4.02
N ILE A 89 -3.72 -9.93 2.97
CA ILE A 89 -3.44 -8.48 2.91
C ILE A 89 -4.74 -7.68 2.98
N ASN A 90 -5.71 -8.00 2.12
CA ASN A 90 -7.00 -7.31 2.11
C ASN A 90 -7.76 -7.44 3.44
N ASP A 91 -7.78 -8.63 4.05
CA ASP A 91 -8.41 -8.84 5.36
C ASP A 91 -7.72 -8.04 6.47
N ALA A 92 -6.39 -7.89 6.40
CA ALA A 92 -5.62 -7.08 7.35
C ALA A 92 -5.94 -5.60 7.21
N THR A 93 -5.89 -5.06 5.99
CA THR A 93 -6.24 -3.67 5.68
C THR A 93 -7.66 -3.34 6.15
N LYS A 94 -8.65 -4.15 5.75
CA LYS A 94 -10.04 -4.03 6.20
C LYS A 94 -10.18 -4.03 7.72
N ALA A 95 -9.41 -4.89 8.42
CA ALA A 95 -9.49 -4.96 9.86
C ALA A 95 -8.92 -3.70 10.54
N ILE A 96 -7.81 -3.15 10.05
CA ILE A 96 -7.22 -1.89 10.53
C ILE A 96 -8.20 -0.73 10.31
N VAL A 97 -8.79 -0.63 9.11
CA VAL A 97 -9.73 0.43 8.76
C VAL A 97 -10.98 0.37 9.63
N ARG A 98 -11.56 -0.83 9.78
CA ARG A 98 -12.75 -1.04 10.61
C ARG A 98 -12.51 -0.59 12.05
N ASP A 99 -11.35 -0.92 12.61
CA ASP A 99 -10.98 -0.54 13.97
C ASP A 99 -10.82 0.98 14.10
N LYS A 100 -10.06 1.60 13.19
CA LYS A 100 -9.82 3.04 13.15
C LYS A 100 -11.11 3.86 13.02
N LEU A 101 -12.08 3.36 12.25
CA LEU A 101 -13.36 4.02 12.01
C LEU A 101 -14.47 3.58 12.97
N GLY A 102 -14.19 2.68 13.92
CA GLY A 102 -15.20 2.16 14.86
C GLY A 102 -16.37 1.40 14.21
N LEU A 103 -16.15 0.83 13.02
CA LEU A 103 -17.21 0.18 12.24
C LEU A 103 -17.46 -1.26 12.71
N ARG A 104 -18.71 -1.74 12.59
CA ARG A 104 -19.03 -3.16 12.85
C ARG A 104 -18.66 -4.08 11.68
N SER A 105 -18.81 -3.57 10.45
CA SER A 105 -18.53 -4.29 9.22
C SER A 105 -18.05 -3.33 8.13
N LEU A 106 -17.19 -3.83 7.25
CA LEU A 106 -16.74 -3.16 6.03
C LEU A 106 -16.65 -4.24 4.94
N ASN A 107 -16.97 -3.94 3.69
CA ASN A 107 -16.74 -4.90 2.59
C ASN A 107 -15.24 -4.97 2.25
N ARG A 108 -14.84 -5.91 1.37
CA ARG A 108 -13.47 -5.92 0.86
C ARG A 108 -13.27 -4.64 0.05
N ASN A 109 -12.13 -3.99 0.24
CA ASN A 109 -11.88 -2.60 -0.13
C ASN A 109 -10.59 -2.42 -0.93
N LEU A 110 -9.82 -3.49 -1.16
CA LEU A 110 -8.72 -3.49 -2.11
C LEU A 110 -9.17 -4.09 -3.44
N LEU A 111 -8.79 -3.42 -4.52
CA LEU A 111 -8.97 -3.87 -5.89
C LEU A 111 -7.66 -4.49 -6.39
N VAL A 112 -7.75 -5.59 -7.15
CA VAL A 112 -6.61 -6.12 -7.92
C VAL A 112 -6.62 -5.44 -9.28
N GLU A 113 -5.62 -4.60 -9.56
CA GLU A 113 -5.58 -3.82 -10.80
C GLU A 113 -4.96 -4.60 -11.96
N GLY A 114 -4.00 -5.49 -11.68
CA GLY A 114 -3.40 -6.34 -12.71
C GLY A 114 -2.46 -7.41 -12.18
N VAL A 115 -2.20 -8.37 -13.06
CA VAL A 115 -1.06 -9.30 -12.99
C VAL A 115 -0.21 -9.03 -14.23
N ALA A 116 1.01 -8.51 -14.06
CA ALA A 116 1.83 -8.02 -15.16
C ALA A 116 2.65 -9.14 -15.84
N PRO A 117 2.97 -9.03 -17.15
CA PRO A 117 3.88 -9.96 -17.82
C PRO A 117 5.31 -9.86 -17.27
N GLY A 118 5.98 -11.00 -17.08
CA GLY A 118 7.42 -11.08 -16.77
C GLY A 118 7.79 -11.62 -15.38
N SER A 119 6.82 -11.84 -14.49
CA SER A 119 7.00 -12.38 -13.13
C SER A 119 5.62 -12.44 -12.46
N VAL A 120 5.50 -13.03 -11.27
CA VAL A 120 4.24 -12.96 -10.52
C VAL A 120 4.16 -11.58 -9.86
N HIS A 121 3.59 -10.62 -10.59
CA HIS A 121 3.29 -9.27 -10.10
C HIS A 121 1.83 -9.18 -9.67
N VAL A 122 1.57 -8.54 -8.54
CA VAL A 122 0.21 -8.22 -8.10
C VAL A 122 0.14 -6.78 -7.64
N VAL A 123 -0.74 -6.02 -8.28
CA VAL A 123 -1.02 -4.64 -7.93
C VAL A 123 -2.32 -4.57 -7.14
N LEU A 124 -2.23 -4.10 -5.89
CA LEU A 124 -3.37 -3.90 -4.99
C LEU A 124 -3.61 -2.41 -4.77
N ARG A 125 -4.79 -1.92 -5.14
CA ARG A 125 -5.16 -0.51 -4.99
C ARG A 125 -6.26 -0.33 -3.96
N ALA A 126 -6.10 0.65 -3.07
CA ALA A 126 -7.20 1.10 -2.22
C ALA A 126 -8.30 1.75 -3.06
N ASP A 127 -9.57 1.42 -2.78
CA ASP A 127 -10.69 1.99 -3.52
C ASP A 127 -10.79 3.52 -3.28
N ALA A 128 -11.37 4.24 -4.24
CA ALA A 128 -11.53 5.69 -4.13
C ALA A 128 -12.46 6.04 -2.95
N PRO A 129 -12.19 7.14 -2.20
CA PRO A 129 -13.13 7.62 -1.19
C PRO A 129 -14.49 7.88 -1.85
N ILE A 130 -15.58 7.37 -1.27
CA ILE A 130 -16.92 7.69 -1.75
C ILE A 130 -17.14 9.19 -1.56
N GLU A 131 -17.18 9.97 -2.65
CA GLU A 131 -17.55 11.38 -2.60
C GLU A 131 -18.98 11.48 -2.05
N ALA A 132 -19.15 12.18 -0.92
CA ALA A 132 -20.47 12.53 -0.43
C ALA A 132 -21.11 13.45 -1.47
N SER A 133 -22.16 12.99 -2.14
CA SER A 133 -22.88 13.75 -3.16
C SER A 133 -23.34 15.10 -2.59
N GLY A 134 -22.80 16.20 -3.12
CA GLY A 134 -23.45 17.51 -3.01
C GLY A 134 -22.65 18.71 -2.51
N THR A 135 -21.33 18.67 -2.43
CA THR A 135 -20.56 19.89 -2.11
C THR A 135 -19.36 20.02 -3.05
N GLU A 136 -19.14 21.24 -3.53
CA GLU A 136 -18.12 21.63 -4.52
C GLU A 136 -16.77 20.91 -4.36
N PRO A 137 -16.03 20.64 -5.45
CA PRO A 137 -14.72 20.01 -5.37
C PRO A 137 -13.79 20.95 -4.61
N MET A 138 -13.53 20.62 -3.35
CA MET A 138 -12.51 21.26 -2.55
C MET A 138 -11.16 20.86 -3.18
N ARG A 139 -10.67 21.68 -4.12
CA ARG A 139 -9.28 21.66 -4.56
C ARG A 139 -8.40 21.79 -3.31
N ASP A 140 -7.36 20.96 -3.22
CA ASP A 140 -6.25 20.98 -2.25
C ASP A 140 -6.35 20.25 -0.90
N VAL A 141 -7.14 19.17 -0.78
CA VAL A 141 -6.83 18.17 0.26
C VAL A 141 -6.89 16.76 -0.32
N ASP A 142 -5.73 16.25 -0.77
CA ASP A 142 -5.48 14.82 -0.99
C ASP A 142 -5.62 14.06 0.34
N ALA A 143 -6.86 13.90 0.82
CA ALA A 143 -7.15 13.14 2.02
C ALA A 143 -6.92 11.67 1.69
N SER A 144 -5.72 11.17 1.98
CA SER A 144 -5.42 9.75 1.93
C SER A 144 -6.54 8.97 2.62
N SER A 145 -7.18 8.05 1.90
CA SER A 145 -8.26 7.27 2.48
C SER A 145 -7.77 6.47 3.69
N PRO A 146 -8.65 6.11 4.63
CA PRO A 146 -8.33 5.16 5.70
C PRO A 146 -7.71 3.86 5.18
N ASP A 147 -8.14 3.42 3.99
CA ASP A 147 -7.65 2.22 3.31
C ASP A 147 -6.20 2.40 2.85
N SER A 148 -5.87 3.56 2.26
CA SER A 148 -4.51 3.92 1.85
C SER A 148 -3.54 3.98 3.04
N VAL A 149 -4.00 4.54 4.17
CA VAL A 149 -3.20 4.55 5.41
C VAL A 149 -2.96 3.12 5.92
N ALA A 150 -4.01 2.29 5.97
CA ALA A 150 -3.90 0.91 6.43
C ALA A 150 -3.02 0.05 5.51
N LEU A 151 -3.11 0.24 4.20
CA LEU A 151 -2.28 -0.48 3.22
C LEU A 151 -0.80 -0.12 3.40
N ARG A 152 -0.47 1.17 3.63
CA ARG A 152 0.88 1.60 4.02
C ARG A 152 1.36 0.99 5.33
N THR A 153 0.49 0.84 6.32
CA THR A 153 0.88 0.15 7.57
C THR A 153 1.24 -1.31 7.31
N VAL A 154 0.48 -2.02 6.45
CA VAL A 154 0.80 -3.40 6.07
C VAL A 154 2.13 -3.48 5.33
N ALA A 155 2.34 -2.61 4.32
CA ALA A 155 3.58 -2.55 3.55
C ALA A 155 4.81 -2.26 4.44
N ARG A 156 4.68 -1.30 5.37
CA ARG A 156 5.71 -0.97 6.36
C ARG A 156 6.08 -2.17 7.23
N VAL A 157 5.10 -2.93 7.73
CA VAL A 157 5.37 -4.12 8.55
C VAL A 157 6.16 -5.17 7.78
N PHE A 158 5.92 -5.34 6.48
CA PHE A 158 6.75 -6.23 5.66
C PHE A 158 8.21 -5.74 5.60
N THR A 159 8.40 -4.46 5.23
CA THR A 159 9.74 -3.86 5.08
C THR A 159 10.53 -3.87 6.39
N VAL A 160 9.91 -3.43 7.49
CA VAL A 160 10.56 -3.40 8.82
C VAL A 160 10.86 -4.80 9.34
N ALA A 161 10.04 -5.81 9.02
CA ALA A 161 10.37 -7.18 9.39
C ALA A 161 11.62 -7.70 8.65
N SER A 162 11.92 -7.15 7.47
CA SER A 162 13.06 -7.53 6.63
C SER A 162 14.31 -6.69 6.86
N SER A 163 14.28 -5.70 7.75
CA SER A 163 15.45 -4.86 8.06
C SER A 163 16.52 -5.62 8.84
N ASP A 164 17.72 -5.06 8.94
CA ASP A 164 18.81 -5.65 9.71
C ASP A 164 18.48 -5.76 11.20
N GLU A 165 17.74 -4.77 11.73
CA GLU A 165 17.20 -4.75 13.10
C GLU A 165 15.66 -4.73 13.08
N PRO A 166 15.00 -5.90 13.00
CA PRO A 166 13.55 -5.96 12.89
C PRO A 166 12.84 -5.48 14.16
N SER A 167 12.05 -4.41 14.07
CA SER A 167 11.26 -3.89 15.19
C SER A 167 9.83 -3.58 14.76
N VAL A 168 9.04 -4.62 14.48
CA VAL A 168 7.61 -4.48 14.11
C VAL A 168 6.67 -4.50 15.32
N SER A 169 7.18 -4.75 16.52
CA SER A 169 6.38 -4.93 17.74
C SER A 169 5.50 -3.72 18.09
N GLY A 170 5.92 -2.50 17.76
CA GLY A 170 5.11 -1.29 17.97
C GLY A 170 3.90 -1.26 17.04
N ASP A 171 4.13 -1.43 15.73
CA ASP A 171 3.10 -1.47 14.70
C ASP A 171 2.13 -2.63 14.92
N LEU A 172 2.63 -3.81 15.32
CA LEU A 172 1.77 -4.96 15.59
C LEU A 172 0.88 -4.77 16.82
N ARG A 173 1.35 -4.05 17.84
CA ARG A 173 0.53 -3.76 19.05
C ARG A 173 -0.60 -2.79 18.76
N SER A 174 -0.39 -1.80 17.91
CA SER A 174 -1.42 -0.83 17.53
C SER A 174 -2.46 -1.41 16.55
N MET A 175 -2.12 -2.50 15.85
CA MET A 175 -3.09 -3.20 15.00
C MET A 175 -4.19 -3.91 15.79
N PRO A 176 -5.40 -4.08 15.22
CA PRO A 176 -6.42 -4.93 15.81
C PRO A 176 -6.07 -6.42 15.68
N ALA A 177 -6.54 -7.25 16.61
CA ALA A 177 -6.23 -8.69 16.63
C ALA A 177 -6.59 -9.42 15.33
N ARG A 178 -7.71 -9.03 14.70
CA ARG A 178 -8.12 -9.58 13.40
C ARG A 178 -7.15 -9.23 12.26
N ALA A 179 -6.51 -8.06 12.31
CA ALA A 179 -5.48 -7.68 11.33
C ALA A 179 -4.22 -8.53 11.51
N ARG A 180 -3.74 -8.69 12.76
CA ARG A 180 -2.62 -9.59 13.08
C ARG A 180 -2.87 -11.02 12.61
N ALA A 181 -4.07 -11.56 12.86
CA ALA A 181 -4.44 -12.90 12.41
C ALA A 181 -4.47 -13.03 10.88
N ALA A 182 -4.94 -12.00 10.17
CA ALA A 182 -4.93 -11.97 8.71
C ALA A 182 -3.52 -11.88 8.13
N LEU A 183 -2.67 -11.01 8.67
CA LEU A 183 -1.25 -10.92 8.32
C LEU A 183 -0.55 -12.25 8.55
N ARG A 184 -0.78 -12.91 9.69
CA ARG A 184 -0.20 -14.23 9.95
C ARG A 184 -0.55 -15.25 8.87
N ARG A 185 -1.80 -15.27 8.38
CA ARG A 185 -2.20 -16.19 7.28
C ARG A 185 -1.45 -15.88 5.98
N ALA A 186 -1.31 -14.60 5.63
CA ALA A 186 -0.53 -14.17 4.47
C ALA A 186 0.93 -14.61 4.60
N VAL A 187 1.59 -14.28 5.71
CA VAL A 187 3.02 -14.55 5.92
C VAL A 187 3.31 -16.05 6.03
N VAL A 188 2.41 -16.85 6.63
CA VAL A 188 2.53 -18.32 6.61
C VAL A 188 2.52 -18.85 5.17
N THR A 189 1.73 -18.24 4.28
CA THR A 189 1.66 -18.64 2.88
C THR A 189 2.97 -18.32 2.16
N VAL A 190 3.50 -17.11 2.33
CA VAL A 190 4.81 -16.68 1.81
C VAL A 190 5.93 -17.62 2.27
N SER A 191 5.99 -17.88 3.58
CA SER A 191 7.00 -18.76 4.17
C SER A 191 6.89 -20.20 3.66
N LYS A 192 5.68 -20.78 3.61
CA LYS A 192 5.48 -22.16 3.11
C LYS A 192 5.74 -22.32 1.62
N ALA A 193 5.54 -21.26 0.85
CA ALA A 193 5.78 -21.25 -0.59
C ALA A 193 7.24 -20.88 -0.93
N ASN A 194 8.10 -20.64 0.08
CA ASN A 194 9.48 -20.17 -0.12
C ASN A 194 9.55 -18.93 -1.03
N TRP A 195 8.61 -18.01 -0.85
CA TRP A 195 8.56 -16.76 -1.60
C TRP A 195 9.36 -15.66 -0.91
N GLU A 196 9.94 -14.80 -1.75
CA GLU A 196 10.42 -13.47 -1.39
C GLU A 196 9.53 -12.45 -2.09
N ILE A 197 9.29 -11.32 -1.44
CA ILE A 197 8.49 -10.23 -1.99
C ILE A 197 9.36 -8.99 -2.03
N ASP A 198 9.43 -8.37 -3.20
CA ASP A 198 10.00 -7.04 -3.42
C ASP A 198 8.97 -6.20 -4.16
N GLY A 199 9.07 -4.88 -4.15
CA GLY A 199 8.13 -4.00 -4.83
C GLY A 199 8.08 -2.62 -4.22
N GLU A 200 6.96 -1.93 -4.40
CA GLU A 200 6.78 -0.55 -3.94
C GLU A 200 5.34 -0.27 -3.53
N ILE A 201 5.18 0.67 -2.61
CA ILE A 201 3.90 1.31 -2.34
C ILE A 201 3.98 2.76 -2.79
N ARG A 202 3.07 3.15 -3.67
CA ARG A 202 3.05 4.46 -4.31
C ARG A 202 1.73 5.18 -4.04
N GLN A 203 1.81 6.47 -3.74
CA GLN A 203 0.64 7.35 -3.63
C GLN A 203 1.04 8.80 -3.92
N ARG A 204 0.16 9.53 -4.61
CA ARG A 204 0.29 10.97 -4.81
C ARG A 204 0.54 11.67 -3.47
N THR A 205 1.44 12.65 -3.47
CA THR A 205 1.82 13.44 -2.28
C THR A 205 2.61 12.67 -1.20
N TYR A 206 2.66 11.33 -1.26
CA TYR A 206 3.48 10.50 -0.36
C TYR A 206 4.67 9.83 -1.08
N GLY A 207 4.72 9.90 -2.41
CA GLY A 207 5.79 9.32 -3.22
C GLY A 207 5.71 7.79 -3.30
N ALA A 208 6.84 7.16 -3.55
CA ALA A 208 7.00 5.71 -3.64
C ALA A 208 7.99 5.21 -2.58
N ASP A 209 7.54 4.26 -1.75
CA ASP A 209 8.36 3.61 -0.73
C ASP A 209 8.61 2.14 -1.10
N PRO A 210 9.85 1.63 -0.95
CA PRO A 210 10.15 0.24 -1.25
C PRO A 210 9.46 -0.70 -0.25
N VAL A 211 8.92 -1.81 -0.77
CA VAL A 211 8.29 -2.87 0.01
C VAL A 211 9.11 -4.14 -0.12
N ARG A 212 9.48 -4.74 1.01
CA ARG A 212 10.27 -5.97 1.01
C ARG A 212 9.82 -6.95 2.09
N LEU A 213 9.62 -8.21 1.71
CA LEU A 213 9.48 -9.34 2.63
C LEU A 213 10.46 -10.45 2.24
N SER A 214 11.63 -10.45 2.87
CA SER A 214 12.62 -11.51 2.72
C SER A 214 12.18 -12.79 3.44
N ARG A 215 12.78 -13.95 3.11
CA ARG A 215 12.51 -15.21 3.85
C ARG A 215 12.78 -15.08 5.34
N ARG A 216 13.91 -14.45 5.71
CA ARG A 216 14.27 -14.16 7.11
C ARG A 216 13.22 -13.26 7.76
N GLY A 217 12.82 -12.20 7.07
CA GLY A 217 11.79 -11.28 7.56
C GLY A 217 10.43 -11.92 7.74
N ALA A 218 10.03 -12.85 6.86
CA ALA A 218 8.81 -13.62 7.00
C ALA A 218 8.83 -14.50 8.27
N VAL A 219 9.96 -15.17 8.56
CA VAL A 219 10.12 -15.97 9.78
C VAL A 219 10.05 -15.09 11.03
N GLU A 220 10.75 -13.95 11.02
CA GLU A 220 10.74 -13.00 12.13
C GLU A 220 9.34 -12.43 12.38
N LEU A 221 8.65 -12.01 11.30
CA LEU A 221 7.29 -11.51 11.39
C LEU A 221 6.32 -12.56 11.95
N LEU A 222 6.48 -13.84 11.60
CA LEU A 222 5.68 -14.92 12.19
C LEU A 222 5.94 -15.09 13.69
N HIS A 223 7.20 -14.95 14.12
CA HIS A 223 7.56 -15.00 15.53
C HIS A 223 6.92 -13.84 16.32
N GLN A 224 7.03 -12.61 15.82
CA GLN A 224 6.42 -11.44 16.46
C GLN A 224 4.87 -11.50 16.45
N LEU A 225 4.25 -11.93 15.34
CA LEU A 225 2.81 -12.15 15.27
C LEU A 225 2.33 -13.24 16.24
N ALA A 226 3.14 -14.27 16.50
CA ALA A 226 2.83 -15.28 17.51
C ALA A 226 2.88 -14.71 18.94
N ALA A 227 3.84 -13.84 19.23
CA ALA A 227 3.95 -13.17 20.53
C ALA A 227 2.78 -12.20 20.79
N HIS A 228 2.24 -11.57 19.74
CA HIS A 228 1.14 -10.60 19.85
C HIS A 228 -0.27 -11.20 19.69
N ASN A 229 -0.40 -12.53 19.70
CA ASN A 229 -1.71 -13.21 19.72
C ASN A 229 -2.36 -13.23 21.12
N TYR A 230 -1.69 -12.77 22.17
CA TYR A 230 -2.12 -12.96 23.57
C TYR A 230 -2.83 -11.78 24.25
N THR A 231 -3.05 -10.63 23.60
CA THR A 231 -3.99 -9.64 24.14
C THR A 231 -5.42 -10.04 23.78
N THR A 232 -5.97 -10.84 24.69
CA THR A 232 -7.38 -11.11 24.88
C THR A 232 -8.23 -9.89 24.54
N GLU A 233 -9.21 -10.09 23.64
CA GLU A 233 -10.49 -9.42 23.72
C GLU A 233 -11.04 -9.67 25.15
N THR A 234 -10.68 -8.83 26.11
CA THR A 234 -11.46 -8.68 27.33
C THR A 234 -12.74 -8.00 26.91
N ASN A 235 -13.72 -8.82 26.55
CA ASN A 235 -15.12 -8.42 26.51
C ASN A 235 -15.60 -8.43 27.97
N PRO A 236 -15.71 -7.28 28.68
CA PRO A 236 -16.41 -7.28 29.95
C PRO A 236 -17.88 -7.59 29.64
N ARG A 237 -18.29 -8.83 29.90
CA ARG A 237 -19.72 -9.14 29.96
C ARG A 237 -20.35 -8.16 30.95
N PRO A 238 -21.42 -7.43 30.57
CA PRO A 238 -22.10 -6.58 31.53
C PRO A 238 -22.65 -7.44 32.66
N ASN A 239 -22.31 -7.01 33.86
CA ASN A 239 -22.71 -7.58 35.13
C ASN A 239 -24.22 -7.39 35.34
N GLY A 240 -24.91 -8.42 35.82
CA GLY A 240 -26.22 -8.31 36.46
C GLY A 240 -27.45 -8.66 35.61
N MET A 241 -28.12 -9.75 35.96
CA MET A 241 -29.32 -9.66 36.80
C MET A 241 -29.64 -11.03 37.40
N VAL A 242 -29.61 -11.05 38.74
CA VAL A 242 -30.19 -12.06 39.61
C VAL A 242 -31.70 -12.10 39.31
N ARG A 243 -32.24 -13.32 39.16
CA ARG A 243 -33.68 -13.55 39.16
C ARG A 243 -34.13 -13.64 40.61
N ASP A 244 -34.98 -12.71 41.02
CA ASP A 244 -36.00 -12.96 42.04
C ASP A 244 -37.25 -13.52 41.36
#